data_AF-A0A9D4DTG3-F1
#
_entry.id   AF-A0A9D4DTG3-F1
#
_cell.length_a   1.000
_cell.length_b   1.000
_cell.length_c   1.000
_cell.angle_alpha   90.00
_cell.angle_beta   90.00
_cell.angle_gamma   90.00
#
_symmetry.space_group_name_H-M   'P 1'
#
loop_
_entity.id
_entity.type
_entity.pdbx_description
1 polymer ?
#
loop_
_entity_poly.entity_id
_entity_poly.type
_entity_poly.pdbx_seq_one_letter_code
_entity_poly.pdbx_strand_id
1 'polypeptide(L)' 'MYMYYFLAHKLLSMGGGKERIRTVADHTFILALDGDVDFQPSALQLLIDRMRRNPNVGAACGRIHPIGSG' A
#
# COMPACT_ATOMS: atom_id res chain seq x y z
N MET A 1 -12.96 2.49 5.54
CA MET A 1 -13.99 1.50 5.96
C MET A 1 -14.18 0.37 4.96
N TYR A 2 -14.50 0.63 3.68
CA TYR A 2 -14.71 -0.41 2.67
C TYR A 2 -13.43 -1.18 2.26
N MET A 3 -12.29 -0.48 2.14
CA MET A 3 -10.99 -1.13 1.86
C MET A 3 -10.66 -2.21 2.89
N TYR A 4 -10.93 -1.95 4.18
CA TYR A 4 -10.70 -2.91 5.26
C TYR A 4 -11.61 -4.14 5.10
N TYR A 5 -12.87 -3.96 4.72
CA TYR A 5 -13.80 -5.06 4.46
C TYR A 5 -13.31 -5.97 3.32
N PHE A 6 -12.94 -5.39 2.18
CA PHE A 6 -12.44 -6.17 1.04
C PHE A 6 -11.12 -6.88 1.34
N LEU A 7 -10.22 -6.21 2.04
CA LEU A 7 -8.94 -6.79 2.42
C LEU A 7 -9.13 -7.94 3.41
N ALA A 8 -9.96 -7.74 4.44
CA ALA A 8 -10.28 -8.78 5.41
C ALA A 8 -10.99 -9.97 4.74
N HIS A 9 -11.95 -9.73 3.85
CA HIS A 9 -12.60 -10.79 3.09
C HIS A 9 -11.58 -11.61 2.29
N LYS A 10 -10.69 -10.94 1.54
CA LYS A 10 -9.63 -11.61 0.78
C LYS A 10 -8.68 -12.42 1.68
N LEU A 11 -8.24 -11.85 2.80
CA LEU A 11 -7.34 -12.51 3.75
C LEU A 11 -7.98 -13.74 4.41
N LEU A 12 -9.26 -13.66 4.76
CA LEU A 12 -10.01 -14.79 5.33
C LEU A 12 -10.27 -15.88 4.28
N SER A 13 -10.54 -15.50 3.02
CA SER A 13 -10.75 -16.43 1.91
C SER A 13 -9.50 -17.22 1.51
N MET A 14 -8.30 -16.77 1.89
CA MET A 14 -7.05 -17.52 1.64
C MET A 14 -6.95 -18.84 2.42
N GLY A 15 -7.77 -19.01 3.47
CA GLY A 15 -7.71 -20.17 4.36
C GLY A 15 -6.43 -20.24 5.22
N GLY A 16 -6.47 -21.08 6.24
CA GLY A 16 -5.36 -21.28 7.18
C GLY A 16 -5.62 -20.74 8.59
N GLY A 17 -4.67 -20.97 9.48
CA GLY A 17 -4.77 -20.55 10.88
C GLY A 17 -4.67 -19.03 11.05
N LYS A 18 -5.16 -18.53 12.20
CA LYS A 18 -5.14 -17.10 12.55
C LYS A 18 -3.75 -16.47 12.42
N GLU A 19 -2.70 -17.18 12.83
CA GLU A 19 -1.32 -16.70 12.73
C GLU A 19 -0.87 -16.46 11.29
N ARG A 20 -1.22 -17.37 10.37
CA ARG A 20 -0.90 -17.20 8.95
C ARG A 20 -1.61 -15.98 8.36
N ILE A 21 -2.88 -15.82 8.70
CA ILE A 21 -3.68 -14.67 8.24
C ILE A 21 -3.07 -13.37 8.76
N ARG A 22 -2.66 -13.34 10.03
CA ARG A 22 -2.01 -12.19 10.65
C ARG A 22 -0.68 -11.85 9.97
N THR A 23 0.19 -12.84 9.75
CA THR A 23 1.46 -12.63 9.05
C THR A 23 1.25 -12.03 7.67
N VAL A 24 0.27 -12.49 6.90
CA VAL A 24 -0.02 -11.93 5.57
C VAL A 24 -0.58 -10.51 5.71
N ALA A 25 -1.48 -10.27 6.65
CA ALA A 25 -2.04 -8.95 6.90
C ALA A 25 -0.95 -7.92 7.23
N ASP A 26 -0.01 -8.27 8.11
CA ASP A 26 1.11 -7.40 8.54
C ASP A 26 2.08 -7.05 7.39
N HIS A 27 2.07 -7.82 6.29
CA HIS A 27 2.89 -7.59 5.09
C HIS A 27 2.06 -7.15 3.88
N THR A 28 0.79 -6.78 4.08
CA THR A 28 -0.11 -6.30 3.02
C THR A 28 -0.20 -4.78 3.08
N PHE A 29 0.09 -4.13 1.95
CA PHE A 29 0.07 -2.67 1.83
C PHE A 29 -0.94 -2.22 0.77
N ILE A 30 -1.46 -1.00 0.91
CA ILE A 30 -2.33 -0.37 -0.09
C ILE A 30 -1.55 0.75 -0.76
N LEU A 31 -1.43 0.69 -2.08
CA LEU A 31 -0.92 1.76 -2.93
C LEU A 31 -2.09 2.36 -3.70
N ALA A 32 -2.32 3.66 -3.52
CA ALA A 32 -3.30 4.42 -4.29
C ALA A 32 -2.55 5.45 -5.14
N LEU A 33 -2.81 5.48 -6.44
CA LEU A 33 -2.20 6.37 -7.43
C LEU A 33 -3.29 6.95 -8.33
N ASP A 34 -3.16 8.22 -8.71
CA ASP A 34 -4.00 8.83 -9.73
C ASP A 34 -3.52 8.41 -11.13
N GLY A 35 -4.41 8.49 -12.13
CA GLY A 35 -4.15 7.98 -13.47
C GLY A 35 -3.05 8.74 -14.25
N ASP A 36 -2.69 9.93 -13.79
CA ASP A 36 -1.67 10.81 -14.36
C ASP A 36 -0.34 10.80 -13.57
N VAL A 37 -0.22 9.94 -12.56
CA VAL A 37 1.01 9.80 -11.78
C VAL A 37 2.02 8.95 -12.53
N ASP A 38 3.16 9.54 -12.88
CA ASP A 38 4.35 8.81 -13.34
C ASP A 38 5.04 8.12 -12.15
N PHE A 39 4.53 6.96 -11.77
CA PHE A 39 5.03 6.19 -10.65
C PHE A 39 6.13 5.21 -11.06
N GLN A 40 7.33 5.41 -10.52
CA GLN A 40 8.50 4.60 -10.82
C GLN A 40 8.59 3.38 -9.89
N PRO A 41 8.90 2.16 -10.38
CA PRO A 41 8.99 0.95 -9.54
C PRO A 41 9.96 1.06 -8.35
N SER A 42 11.05 1.81 -8.51
CA SER A 42 12.02 2.08 -7.42
C SER A 42 11.41 2.86 -6.26
N ALA A 43 10.41 3.72 -6.52
CA ALA A 43 9.70 4.44 -5.49
C ALA A 43 8.91 3.49 -4.59
N LEU A 44 8.28 2.45 -5.15
CA LEU A 44 7.58 1.43 -4.36
C LEU A 44 8.51 0.75 -3.35
N GLN A 45 9.72 0.39 -3.79
CA GLN A 45 10.68 -0.30 -2.95
C GLN A 45 11.10 0.58 -1.77
N LEU A 46 11.33 1.88 -2.02
CA LEU A 46 11.62 2.85 -0.95
C LEU A 46 10.47 2.98 0.04
N LEU A 47 9.22 3.02 -0.44
CA LEU A 47 8.03 3.08 0.42
C LEU A 47 7.92 1.84 1.30
N ILE A 48 8.07 0.65 0.73
CA ILE A 48 8.04 -0.63 1.46
C ILE A 48 9.16 -0.66 2.50
N ASP A 49 10.38 -0.28 2.15
CA ASP A 49 11.52 -0.28 3.08
C ASP A 49 11.31 0.66 4.27
N ARG A 50 10.57 1.76 4.08
CA ARG A 50 10.20 2.67 5.18
C ARG A 50 9.12 2.06 6.07
N MET A 51 8.05 1.52 5.49
CA MET A 51 6.94 0.93 6.24
C MET A 51 7.35 -0.37 6.96
N ARG A 52 8.31 -1.14 6.43
CA ARG A 52 8.88 -2.31 7.11
C ARG A 52 9.69 -1.96 8.36
N ARG A 53 10.28 -0.76 8.42
CA ARG A 53 11.05 -0.30 9.60
C ARG A 53 10.16 0.16 10.74
N ASN A 54 8.97 0.70 10.43
CA ASN A 54 8.02 1.14 11.43
C ASN A 54 6.59 0.84 10.94
N PRO A 55 5.86 -0.09 11.57
CA PRO A 55 4.51 -0.47 11.12
C PRO A 55 3.47 0.66 11.30
N ASN A 56 3.80 1.72 12.04
CA ASN A 56 2.90 2.84 12.31
C ASN A 56 3.11 4.02 11.34
N VAL A 57 3.93 3.87 10.30
CA VAL A 57 4.13 4.93 9.29
C VAL A 57 3.48 4.56 7.97
N GLY A 58 2.82 5.54 7.37
CA GLY A 58 2.44 5.54 5.96
C GLY A 58 3.26 6.58 5.20
N ALA A 59 3.08 6.61 3.89
CA ALA A 59 3.68 7.62 3.03
C ALA A 59 2.61 8.24 2.15
N ALA A 60 2.69 9.56 1.98
CA ALA A 60 1.83 10.33 1.09
C ALA A 60 2.71 11.28 0.28
N CYS A 61 2.48 11.35 -1.03
CA CYS A 61 3.11 12.36 -1.89
C CYS A 61 2.11 13.50 -2.08
N GLY A 62 2.52 14.73 -1.75
CA GLY A 62 1.71 15.93 -1.97
C GLY A 62 2.24 16.85 -3.06
N ARG A 63 3.30 16.44 -3.79
CA ARG A 63 3.94 17.28 -4.81
C ARG A 63 3.57 16.78 -6.20
N ILE A 64 2.56 17.41 -6.79
CA ILE A 64 2.34 17.38 -8.23
C ILE A 64 3.15 18.55 -8.80
N HIS A 65 4.11 18.26 -9.68
CA HIS A 65 4.81 19.29 -10.44
C HIS A 65 4.13 19.39 -11.82
N PRO A 66 3.30 20.42 -12.07
CA PRO A 66 2.61 20.52 -13.35
C PRO A 66 3.63 20.83 -14.45
N ILE A 67 3.83 19.87 -15.35
CA ILE A 67 4.67 19.99 -16.55
C ILE A 67 3.77 20.13 -17.77
N GLY A 68 3.12 21.29 -17.90
CA GLY A 68 2.29 21.65 -19.05
C GLY A 68 2.62 23.06 -19.51
N SER A 69 2.67 23.28 -20.82
CA SER A 69 2.88 24.59 -21.44
C SER A 69 1.55 25.23 -21.85
N GLY A 70 0.60 25.29 -20.91
CA GLY A 70 -0.69 25.96 -21.13
C GLY A 70 -0.53 27.43 -21.46
#